data_AF-A0A0A0LYU1-F1
#
_entry.id   AF-A0A0A0LYU1-F1
#
_cell.length_a   1.000
_cell.length_b   1.000
_cell.length_c   1.000
_cell.angle_alpha   90.00
_cell.angle_beta   90.00
_cell.angle_gamma   90.00
#
_symmetry.space_group_name_H-M   'P 1'
#
loop_
_entity.id
_entity.type
_entity.pdbx_description
1 polymer ?
#
loop_
_entity_poly.entity_id
_entity_poly.type
_entity_poly.pdbx_seq_one_letter_code
_entity_poly.pdbx_strand_id
1 'polypeptide(L)'
;MCHGIFNPTTNEFYHVPEVFYDIYHFGLGYIPSTKQYKLFRLAHSKTQQEPITIIDVFHFGRNQWRQLHSLPYLIDDGGIYMDGVIYFLVKVKNKPNDYAIYALDVETEEIELSAILEVGPGLISSSRSQILQSYGNVYVIIFIKLPTTTNSSVQVWRMQEKTQTQRKCLMGICQIETLNFGLLRNILACDEKENQNQGDR
;
A
#
# COMPACT_ATOMS: atom_id res chain seq x y z
N MET A 1 -21.28 -10.07 5.18
CA MET A 1 -20.65 -8.87 5.79
C MET A 1 -21.05 -7.72 4.89
N CYS A 2 -21.50 -6.58 5.42
CA CYS A 2 -21.82 -5.43 4.57
C CYS A 2 -20.51 -4.82 4.04
N HIS A 3 -20.31 -4.83 2.71
CA HIS A 3 -19.21 -4.12 2.07
C HIS A 3 -19.71 -2.76 1.59
N GLY A 4 -19.07 -1.69 2.01
CA GLY A 4 -19.44 -0.35 1.55
C GLY A 4 -18.42 0.71 1.91
N ILE A 5 -18.55 1.85 1.23
CA ILE A 5 -17.72 3.03 1.44
C ILE A 5 -18.55 4.00 2.27
N PHE A 6 -18.02 4.37 3.44
CA PHE A 6 -18.61 5.40 4.26
C PHE A 6 -17.88 6.73 4.04
N ASN A 7 -18.64 7.77 3.72
CA ASN A 7 -18.14 9.14 3.71
C ASN A 7 -18.45 9.79 5.06
N PRO A 8 -17.46 9.96 5.97
CA PRO A 8 -17.70 10.53 7.28
C PRO A 8 -18.04 12.03 7.23
N THR A 9 -17.70 12.73 6.14
CA THR A 9 -17.99 14.16 5.98
C THR A 9 -19.45 14.40 5.60
N THR A 10 -20.02 13.54 4.75
CA THR A 10 -21.43 13.65 4.30
C THR A 10 -22.39 12.73 5.04
N ASN A 11 -21.86 11.81 5.86
CA ASN A 11 -22.61 10.73 6.49
C ASN A 11 -23.34 9.81 5.50
N GLU A 12 -22.86 9.75 4.25
CA GLU A 12 -23.40 8.90 3.21
C GLU A 12 -22.71 7.54 3.21
N PHE A 13 -23.48 6.49 2.95
CA PHE A 13 -22.97 5.13 2.82
C PHE A 13 -23.28 4.60 1.42
N TYR A 14 -22.23 4.23 0.70
CA TYR A 14 -22.35 3.60 -0.60
C TYR A 14 -22.17 2.09 -0.46
N HIS A 15 -23.23 1.34 -0.78
CA HIS A 15 -23.20 -0.12 -0.78
C HIS A 15 -22.46 -0.63 -2.02
N VAL A 16 -21.42 -1.42 -1.79
CA VAL A 16 -20.67 -2.08 -2.85
C VAL A 16 -21.25 -3.50 -3.03
N PRO A 17 -21.55 -3.94 -4.26
CA PRO A 17 -22.13 -5.27 -4.51
C PRO A 17 -21.33 -6.40 -3.84
N GLU A 18 -22.03 -7.27 -3.11
CA GLU A 18 -21.45 -8.48 -2.50
C GLU A 18 -20.92 -9.43 -3.57
N VAL A 19 -19.81 -10.11 -3.27
CA VAL A 19 -19.23 -11.13 -4.16
C VAL A 19 -18.78 -12.34 -3.34
N PHE A 20 -18.89 -13.52 -3.93
CA PHE A 20 -18.68 -14.84 -3.32
C PHE A 20 -17.19 -15.23 -3.10
N TYR A 21 -16.28 -14.26 -2.98
CA TYR A 21 -14.86 -14.53 -2.74
C TYR A 21 -14.48 -14.18 -1.31
N ASP A 22 -13.48 -14.88 -0.77
CA ASP A 22 -12.77 -14.42 0.42
C ASP A 22 -11.99 -13.15 0.01
N ILE A 23 -12.59 -11.98 0.27
CA ILE A 23 -11.97 -10.68 0.04
C ILE A 23 -11.18 -10.31 1.30
N TYR A 24 -9.89 -10.00 1.12
CA TYR A 24 -8.98 -9.76 2.23
C TYR A 24 -8.63 -8.29 2.41
N HIS A 25 -8.49 -7.54 1.31
CA HIS A 25 -8.10 -6.13 1.35
C HIS A 25 -8.84 -5.29 0.31
N PHE A 26 -9.04 -4.02 0.64
CA PHE A 26 -9.57 -3.00 -0.25
C PHE A 26 -8.61 -1.82 -0.31
N GLY A 27 -8.47 -1.20 -1.48
CA GLY A 27 -7.75 0.06 -1.66
C GLY A 27 -8.61 1.08 -2.37
N LEU A 28 -8.78 2.27 -1.80
CA LEU A 28 -9.52 3.36 -2.42
C LEU A 28 -8.54 4.43 -2.89
N GLY A 29 -8.44 4.61 -4.21
CA GLY A 29 -7.56 5.59 -4.83
C GLY A 29 -8.34 6.77 -5.38
N TYR A 30 -7.68 7.93 -5.45
CA TYR A 30 -8.18 9.16 -6.06
C TYR A 30 -7.26 9.61 -7.20
N ILE A 31 -7.86 10.03 -8.32
CA ILE A 31 -7.16 10.55 -9.50
C ILE A 31 -7.42 12.05 -9.59
N PRO A 32 -6.44 12.92 -9.27
CA PRO A 32 -6.64 14.37 -9.26
C PRO A 32 -7.00 14.97 -10.63
N SER A 33 -6.41 14.45 -11.71
CA SER A 33 -6.61 14.95 -13.08
C SER A 33 -8.07 14.85 -13.54
N THR A 34 -8.74 13.75 -13.17
CA THR A 34 -10.13 13.46 -13.56
C THR A 34 -11.14 13.65 -12.43
N LYS A 35 -10.66 13.88 -11.20
CA LYS A 35 -11.45 13.95 -9.96
C LYS A 35 -12.28 12.68 -9.69
N GLN A 36 -11.77 11.52 -10.13
CA GLN A 36 -12.46 10.24 -9.98
C GLN A 36 -11.82 9.38 -8.90
N TYR A 37 -12.64 8.57 -8.24
CA TYR A 37 -12.18 7.51 -7.35
C TYR A 37 -12.16 6.17 -8.08
N LYS A 38 -11.21 5.32 -7.73
CA LYS A 38 -11.19 3.90 -8.08
C LYS A 38 -11.11 3.07 -6.82
N LEU A 39 -12.00 2.09 -6.70
CA LEU A 39 -11.97 1.11 -5.62
C LEU A 39 -11.37 -0.18 -6.17
N PHE A 40 -10.32 -0.65 -5.51
CA PHE A 40 -9.68 -1.91 -5.78
C PHE A 40 -9.97 -2.90 -4.66
N ARG A 41 -9.99 -4.17 -4.99
CA ARG A 41 -10.07 -5.25 -4.00
C ARG A 41 -9.12 -6.37 -4.36
N LEU A 42 -8.73 -7.11 -3.33
CA LEU A 42 -7.86 -8.27 -3.43
C LEU A 42 -8.61 -9.50 -2.94
N ALA A 43 -8.63 -10.54 -3.77
CA ALA A 43 -9.21 -11.83 -3.45
C ALA A 43 -8.18 -12.93 -3.67
N HIS A 44 -8.20 -13.97 -2.82
CA HIS A 44 -7.32 -15.12 -2.98
C HIS A 44 -8.06 -16.20 -3.76
N SER A 45 -7.47 -16.69 -4.85
CA SER A 45 -8.02 -17.85 -5.54
C SER A 45 -7.50 -19.13 -4.91
N LYS A 46 -8.42 -19.95 -4.38
CA LYS A 46 -8.13 -21.27 -3.80
C LYS A 46 -8.23 -22.42 -4.81
N THR A 47 -8.64 -22.14 -6.05
CA THR A 47 -8.92 -23.17 -7.06
C THR A 47 -7.68 -23.67 -7.80
N GLN A 48 -6.53 -23.01 -7.62
CA GLN A 48 -5.27 -23.39 -8.27
C GLN A 48 -4.37 -24.15 -7.28
N GLN A 49 -3.51 -25.04 -7.80
CA GLN A 49 -2.50 -25.77 -7.02
C GLN A 49 -1.55 -24.83 -6.26
N GLU A 50 -1.41 -23.60 -6.74
CA GLU A 50 -0.63 -22.52 -6.14
C GLU A 50 -1.54 -21.33 -5.86
N PRO A 51 -1.51 -20.75 -4.65
CA PRO A 51 -2.39 -19.65 -4.31
C PRO A 51 -1.98 -18.38 -5.07
N ILE A 52 -2.95 -17.76 -5.74
CA ILE A 52 -2.76 -16.49 -6.47
C ILE A 52 -3.63 -15.39 -5.85
N THR A 53 -3.17 -14.15 -5.97
CA THR A 53 -3.99 -12.98 -5.63
C THR A 53 -4.60 -12.40 -6.90
N ILE A 54 -5.91 -12.21 -6.90
CA ILE A 54 -6.66 -11.52 -7.94
C ILE A 54 -6.90 -10.09 -7.48
N ILE A 55 -6.58 -9.13 -8.34
CA ILE A 55 -6.88 -7.71 -8.13
C ILE A 55 -8.01 -7.33 -9.08
N ASP A 56 -9.11 -6.86 -8.52
CA ASP A 56 -10.22 -6.30 -9.29
C ASP A 56 -10.34 -4.80 -9.05
N VAL A 57 -10.85 -4.08 -10.05
CA VAL A 57 -11.25 -2.67 -9.95
C VAL A 57 -12.76 -2.54 -10.12
N PHE A 58 -13.36 -1.70 -9.29
CA PHE A 58 -14.79 -1.40 -9.30
C PHE A 58 -15.09 -0.24 -10.24
N HIS A 59 -16.10 -0.41 -11.09
CA HIS A 59 -16.61 0.64 -11.95
C HIS A 59 -17.85 1.29 -11.31
N PHE A 60 -17.65 2.48 -10.73
CA PHE A 60 -18.73 3.31 -10.22
C PHE A 60 -19.75 3.62 -11.33
N GLY A 61 -21.04 3.58 -11.02
CA GLY A 61 -22.14 3.81 -11.96
C GLY A 61 -22.65 2.54 -12.66
N ARG A 62 -21.77 1.61 -13.05
CA ARG A 62 -22.18 0.29 -13.57
C ARG A 62 -22.36 -0.75 -12.47
N ASN A 63 -21.83 -0.49 -11.28
CA ASN A 63 -21.86 -1.36 -10.11
C ASN A 63 -21.29 -2.75 -10.42
N GLN A 64 -20.15 -2.79 -11.11
CA GLN A 64 -19.51 -4.00 -11.59
C GLN A 64 -18.03 -4.01 -11.25
N TRP A 65 -17.54 -5.19 -10.93
CA TRP A 65 -16.12 -5.48 -10.79
C TRP A 65 -15.58 -5.97 -12.13
N ARG A 66 -14.38 -5.53 -12.50
CA ARG A 66 -13.58 -6.23 -13.51
C ARG A 66 -12.25 -6.64 -12.94
N GLN A 67 -11.79 -7.80 -13.37
CA GLN A 67 -10.44 -8.25 -13.08
C GLN A 67 -9.41 -7.37 -13.78
N LEU A 68 -8.39 -6.99 -13.03
CA LEU A 68 -7.28 -6.17 -13.50
C LEU A 68 -6.02 -7.02 -13.62
N HIS A 69 -5.58 -7.63 -12.51
CA HIS A 69 -4.35 -8.41 -12.44
C HIS A 69 -4.55 -9.75 -11.74
N SER A 70 -3.68 -10.70 -12.07
CA SER A 70 -3.50 -11.95 -11.31
C SER A 70 -2.03 -12.10 -10.95
N LEU A 71 -1.72 -12.05 -9.66
CA LEU A 71 -0.36 -12.12 -9.14
C LEU A 71 -0.06 -13.51 -8.58
N PRO A 72 1.11 -14.11 -8.88
CA PRO A 72 1.48 -15.43 -8.38
C PRO A 72 1.98 -15.41 -6.92
N TYR A 73 1.48 -14.47 -6.11
CA TYR A 73 1.90 -14.23 -4.74
C TYR A 73 0.70 -13.93 -3.85
N LEU A 74 0.85 -14.20 -2.55
CA LEU A 74 -0.13 -13.82 -1.54
C LEU A 74 0.18 -12.46 -0.96
N ILE A 75 -0.84 -11.61 -0.94
CA ILE A 75 -0.77 -10.30 -0.28
C ILE A 75 -1.09 -10.53 1.21
N ASP A 76 -0.20 -10.04 2.07
CA ASP A 76 -0.26 -10.19 3.53
C ASP A 76 -1.02 -9.02 4.17
N ASP A 77 -0.82 -7.81 3.63
CA ASP A 77 -1.55 -6.61 3.99
C ASP A 77 -1.55 -5.58 2.84
N GLY A 78 -2.41 -4.57 2.87
CA GLY A 78 -2.37 -3.51 1.86
C GLY A 78 -3.63 -2.67 1.73
N GLY A 79 -3.69 -1.95 0.60
CA GLY A 79 -4.77 -0.99 0.33
C GLY A 79 -4.44 0.44 0.77
N ILE A 80 -3.17 0.72 1.05
CA ILE A 80 -2.73 2.02 1.53
C ILE A 80 -2.51 2.96 0.36
N TYR A 81 -3.33 4.00 0.26
CA TYR A 81 -3.23 5.04 -0.77
C TYR A 81 -2.31 6.18 -0.34
N MET A 82 -1.39 6.57 -1.23
CA MET A 82 -0.56 7.77 -1.11
C MET A 82 -0.18 8.27 -2.50
N ASP A 83 -0.42 9.55 -2.78
CA ASP A 83 0.01 10.28 -3.98
C ASP A 83 -0.27 9.57 -5.31
N GLY A 84 -1.50 9.07 -5.48
CA GLY A 84 -1.91 8.39 -6.72
C GLY A 84 -1.52 6.92 -6.80
N VAL A 85 -0.89 6.36 -5.76
CA VAL A 85 -0.43 4.97 -5.71
C VAL A 85 -1.06 4.24 -4.54
N ILE A 86 -1.42 2.97 -4.74
CA ILE A 86 -1.84 2.05 -3.68
C ILE A 86 -0.73 1.03 -3.43
N TYR A 87 -0.34 0.88 -2.17
CA TYR A 87 0.72 -0.01 -1.77
C TYR A 87 0.19 -1.30 -1.12
N PHE A 88 0.85 -2.40 -1.43
CA PHE A 88 0.57 -3.74 -0.91
C PHE A 88 1.83 -4.38 -0.38
N LEU A 89 1.71 -5.08 0.75
CA LEU A 89 2.75 -5.89 1.36
C LEU A 89 2.56 -7.35 0.96
N VAL A 90 3.58 -7.94 0.37
CA VAL A 90 3.52 -9.27 -0.25
C VAL A 90 4.60 -10.15 0.33
N LYS A 91 4.27 -11.41 0.63
CA LYS A 91 5.28 -12.38 1.07
C LYS A 91 6.05 -12.92 -0.13
N VAL A 92 7.38 -12.88 -0.09
CA VAL A 92 8.20 -13.34 -1.22
C VAL A 92 8.18 -14.87 -1.30
N LYS A 93 7.82 -15.40 -2.47
CA LYS A 93 7.82 -16.85 -2.70
C LYS A 93 9.22 -17.43 -2.52
N ASN A 94 9.33 -18.57 -1.85
CA ASN A 94 10.58 -19.27 -1.53
C ASN A 94 11.57 -18.52 -0.62
N LYS A 95 11.23 -17.32 -0.13
CA LYS A 95 12.00 -16.59 0.86
C LYS A 95 11.09 -16.25 2.04
N PRO A 96 10.90 -17.18 2.99
CA PRO A 96 9.86 -17.06 4.02
C PRO A 96 10.02 -15.84 4.94
N ASN A 97 11.20 -15.23 4.94
CA ASN A 97 11.54 -14.06 5.74
C ASN A 97 11.53 -12.74 4.95
N ASP A 98 11.44 -12.78 3.63
CA ASP A 98 11.48 -11.55 2.83
C ASP A 98 10.07 -11.11 2.50
N TYR A 99 9.88 -9.80 2.52
CA TYR A 99 8.67 -9.14 2.05
C TYR A 99 8.96 -8.31 0.82
N ALA A 100 7.94 -8.12 0.00
CA ALA A 100 7.97 -7.22 -1.14
C ALA A 100 6.89 -6.15 -0.97
N ILE A 101 7.18 -4.93 -1.41
CA ILE A 101 6.16 -3.89 -1.56
C ILE A 101 5.83 -3.78 -3.04
N TYR A 102 4.56 -3.95 -3.37
CA TYR A 102 4.03 -3.67 -4.70
C TYR A 102 3.30 -2.34 -4.70
N ALA A 103 3.48 -1.58 -5.77
CA ALA A 103 2.86 -0.29 -6.02
C ALA A 103 1.90 -0.42 -7.21
N LEU A 104 0.64 -0.05 -7.00
CA LEU A 104 -0.39 0.03 -8.04
C LEU A 104 -0.68 1.50 -8.32
N ASP A 105 -0.35 1.95 -9.52
CA ASP A 105 -0.70 3.29 -9.97
C ASP A 105 -2.21 3.36 -10.24
N VAL A 106 -2.91 4.30 -9.60
CA VAL A 106 -4.37 4.37 -9.65
C VAL A 106 -4.86 4.83 -11.03
N GLU A 107 -4.13 5.70 -11.71
CA GLU A 107 -4.55 6.28 -12.99
C GLU A 107 -4.38 5.26 -14.12
N THR A 108 -3.17 4.73 -14.26
CA THR A 108 -2.76 3.76 -15.29
C THR A 108 -3.18 2.33 -14.97
N GLU A 109 -3.44 2.03 -13.70
CA GLU A 109 -3.75 0.68 -13.20
C GLU A 109 -2.62 -0.34 -13.39
N GLU A 110 -1.41 0.14 -13.66
CA GLU A 110 -0.22 -0.67 -13.73
C GLU A 110 0.29 -1.00 -12.33
N ILE A 111 0.80 -2.22 -12.17
CA ILE A 111 1.36 -2.71 -10.91
C ILE A 111 2.82 -3.09 -11.08
N GLU A 112 3.66 -2.64 -10.16
CA GLU A 112 5.09 -2.91 -10.19
C GLU A 112 5.65 -3.26 -8.81
N LEU A 113 6.76 -3.99 -8.82
CA LEU A 113 7.55 -4.23 -7.62
C LEU A 113 8.27 -2.92 -7.25
N SER A 114 7.92 -2.36 -6.11
CA SER A 114 8.57 -1.17 -5.56
C SER A 114 9.80 -1.54 -4.72
N ALA A 115 9.67 -2.57 -3.86
CA ALA A 115 10.66 -2.89 -2.83
C ALA A 115 10.81 -4.37 -2.55
N ILE A 116 11.99 -4.75 -2.04
CA ILE A 116 12.17 -5.97 -1.25
C ILE A 116 12.71 -5.57 0.13
N LEU A 117 12.10 -6.10 1.19
CA LEU A 117 12.46 -5.91 2.59
C LEU A 117 13.19 -7.17 3.06
N GLU A 118 14.50 -7.06 3.23
CA GLU A 118 15.35 -8.14 3.73
C GLU A 118 15.32 -8.13 5.26
N VAL A 119 14.34 -8.82 5.84
CA VAL A 119 14.10 -8.82 7.30
C VAL A 119 15.24 -9.51 8.07
N GLY A 120 15.94 -10.44 7.40
CA GLY A 120 17.04 -11.21 7.99
C GLY A 120 16.60 -12.51 8.70
N PRO A 121 17.46 -13.09 9.53
CA PRO A 121 17.21 -14.39 10.18
C PRO A 121 16.20 -14.25 11.33
N GLY A 122 15.14 -15.05 11.30
CA GLY A 122 14.10 -15.10 12.34
C GLY A 122 12.87 -15.88 11.87
N LEU A 123 11.99 -16.26 12.80
CA LEU A 123 10.67 -16.78 12.43
C LEU A 123 9.71 -15.60 12.37
N ILE A 124 9.24 -15.27 11.16
CA ILE A 124 8.26 -14.21 10.98
C ILE A 124 6.89 -14.70 11.44
N SER A 125 6.26 -13.94 12.32
CA SER A 125 4.84 -14.13 12.61
C SER A 125 4.05 -13.51 11.48
N SER A 126 3.80 -14.26 10.40
CA SER A 126 3.12 -13.74 9.20
C SER A 126 1.74 -13.14 9.48
N SER A 127 1.10 -13.47 10.60
CA SER A 127 -0.21 -12.90 10.97
C SER A 127 -0.18 -11.49 11.54
N ARG A 128 0.98 -10.81 11.59
CA ARG A 128 1.10 -9.48 12.23
C ARG A 128 1.84 -8.43 11.41
N SER A 129 2.35 -8.77 10.23
CA SER A 129 3.01 -7.77 9.39
C SER A 129 1.96 -6.80 8.84
N GLN A 130 2.28 -5.51 8.83
CA GLN A 130 1.34 -4.47 8.45
C GLN A 130 1.98 -3.42 7.57
N ILE A 131 1.19 -2.87 6.65
CA ILE A 131 1.53 -1.64 5.92
C ILE A 131 0.51 -0.57 6.29
N LEU A 132 0.99 0.63 6.61
CA LEU A 132 0.13 1.71 7.06
C LEU A 132 0.63 3.07 6.58
N GLN A 133 -0.27 4.04 6.51
CA GLN A 133 0.07 5.44 6.27
C GLN A 133 0.02 6.23 7.58
N SER A 134 1.02 7.07 7.80
CA SER A 134 0.99 8.05 8.89
C SER A 134 1.78 9.31 8.50
N TYR A 135 1.21 10.49 8.76
CA TYR A 135 1.85 11.79 8.50
C TYR A 135 2.46 11.90 7.09
N GLY A 136 1.73 11.49 6.04
CA GLY A 136 2.21 11.57 4.65
C GLY A 136 3.34 10.61 4.31
N ASN A 137 3.51 9.53 5.07
CA ASN A 137 4.52 8.51 4.82
C ASN A 137 3.89 7.12 4.90
N VAL A 138 4.41 6.18 4.11
CA VAL A 138 4.08 4.76 4.20
C VAL A 138 5.10 4.07 5.09
N TYR A 139 4.60 3.26 6.01
CA TYR A 139 5.39 2.43 6.91
C TYR A 139 5.05 0.97 6.73
N VAL A 140 6.04 0.10 6.91
CA VAL A 140 5.84 -1.34 7.06
C VAL A 140 6.33 -1.77 8.43
N ILE A 141 5.50 -2.48 9.17
CA ILE A 141 5.82 -3.02 10.49
C ILE A 141 5.88 -4.54 10.38
N ILE A 142 7.00 -5.13 10.77
CA ILE A 142 7.22 -6.59 10.71
C ILE A 142 7.57 -7.10 12.10
N PHE A 143 6.82 -8.09 12.56
CA PHE A 143 7.04 -8.75 13.85
C PHE A 143 7.86 -10.02 13.65
N ILE A 144 9.02 -10.06 14.30
CA ILE A 144 9.99 -11.14 14.19
C ILE A 144 10.05 -11.85 15.52
N LYS A 145 9.80 -13.17 15.51
CA LYS A 145 10.05 -14.02 16.67
C LYS A 145 11.47 -14.57 16.57
N LEU A 146 12.30 -14.26 17.54
CA LEU A 146 13.68 -14.75 17.56
C LEU A 146 13.70 -16.24 17.93
N PRO A 147 14.47 -17.09 17.23
CA PRO A 147 14.42 -18.56 17.40
C PRO A 147 14.76 -19.04 18.82
N THR A 148 15.57 -18.28 19.55
CA THR A 148 16.18 -18.71 20.82
C THR A 148 15.61 -18.01 22.05
N THR A 149 14.61 -17.13 21.89
CA THR A 149 14.06 -16.34 23.00
C THR A 149 12.54 -16.25 22.94
N THR A 150 11.88 -16.04 24.07
CA THR A 150 10.47 -15.61 24.12
C THR A 150 10.26 -14.17 23.64
N ASN A 151 11.35 -13.45 23.36
CA ASN A 151 11.31 -12.06 22.93
C ASN A 151 10.92 -11.97 21.46
N SER A 152 10.01 -11.03 21.18
CA SER A 152 9.71 -10.59 19.81
C SER A 152 10.49 -9.31 19.54
N SER A 153 11.04 -9.16 18.34
CA SER A 153 11.53 -7.88 17.83
C SER A 153 10.55 -7.34 16.79
N VAL A 154 10.60 -6.02 16.61
CA VAL A 154 9.81 -5.32 15.59
C VAL A 154 10.77 -4.55 14.70
N GLN A 155 10.63 -4.73 13.40
CA GLN A 155 11.26 -3.86 12.40
C GLN A 155 10.20 -2.90 11.87
N VAL A 156 10.60 -1.64 11.74
CA VAL A 156 9.75 -0.60 11.17
C VAL A 156 10.48 -0.01 9.98
N TRP A 157 9.90 -0.15 8.80
CA TRP A 157 10.42 0.40 7.57
C TRP A 157 9.63 1.65 7.22
N ARG A 158 10.30 2.72 6.84
CA ARG A 158 9.66 3.93 6.33
C ARG A 158 10.02 4.11 4.86
N MET A 159 9.00 4.29 4.03
CA MET A 159 9.15 4.67 2.64
C MET A 159 9.56 6.14 2.54
N GLN A 160 10.62 6.44 1.77
CA GLN A 160 11.11 7.80 1.57
C GLN A 160 11.39 8.10 0.08
N GLU A 161 11.29 9.38 -0.28
CA GLU A 161 11.73 9.91 -1.58
C GLU A 161 13.21 9.66 -1.82
N LYS A 162 13.56 9.28 -3.06
CA LYS A 162 14.92 8.97 -3.52
C LYS A 162 15.97 10.08 -3.29
N THR A 163 15.54 11.32 -3.02
CA THR A 163 16.41 12.50 -2.90
C THR A 163 16.98 12.71 -1.49
N GLN A 164 16.47 12.02 -0.46
CA GLN A 164 16.94 12.18 0.92
C GLN A 164 17.73 10.96 1.37
N THR A 165 19.05 11.01 1.25
CA THR A 165 19.93 10.00 1.84
C THR A 165 20.14 10.31 3.32
N GLN A 166 19.35 9.72 4.22
CA GLN A 166 19.68 9.67 5.64
C GLN A 166 19.42 8.28 6.22
N ARG A 167 20.51 7.58 6.57
CA ARG A 167 20.46 6.42 7.47
C ARG A 167 20.48 6.93 8.91
N LYS A 168 19.34 6.96 9.59
CA LYS A 168 19.30 7.10 11.05
C LYS A 168 18.95 5.75 11.67
N CYS A 169 19.98 5.05 12.10
CA CYS A 169 19.87 3.91 13.00
C CYS A 169 19.83 4.46 14.44
N LEU A 170 18.73 4.26 15.16
CA LEU A 170 18.67 4.47 16.61
C LEU A 170 18.67 3.08 17.27
N MET A 171 19.69 2.85 18.08
CA MET A 171 19.94 1.60 18.78
C MET A 171 18.88 1.29 19.84
N GLY A 172 18.48 0.01 19.88
CA GLY A 172 17.88 -0.65 21.03
C GLY A 172 16.38 -0.89 20.88
N ILE A 173 15.99 -2.13 20.56
CA ILE A 173 14.61 -2.67 20.57
C ILE A 173 13.76 -2.38 19.32
N CYS A 174 14.05 -1.31 18.56
CA CYS A 174 13.40 -1.01 17.28
C CYS A 174 14.47 -0.73 16.22
N GLN A 175 14.54 -1.55 15.18
CA GLN A 175 15.40 -1.27 14.03
C GLN A 175 14.55 -0.56 12.99
N ILE A 176 14.76 0.76 12.86
CA ILE A 176 14.14 1.55 11.79
C ILE A 176 15.08 1.53 10.60
N GLU A 177 14.69 0.82 9.55
CA GLU A 177 15.42 0.84 8.28
C GLU A 177 14.72 1.77 7.29
N THR A 178 15.50 2.64 6.67
CA THR A 178 15.02 3.58 5.66
C THR A 178 15.34 3.02 4.28
N LEU A 179 14.31 2.80 3.46
CA LEU A 179 14.47 2.34 2.08
C LEU A 179 14.23 3.50 1.10
N ASN A 180 15.14 3.64 0.15
CA ASN A 180 15.08 4.64 -0.92
C ASN A 180 14.37 4.04 -2.14
N PHE A 181 13.26 4.64 -2.60
CA PHE A 181 12.51 4.15 -3.77
C PHE A 181 12.52 5.09 -4.97
N GLY A 182 12.31 4.48 -6.15
CA GLY A 182 12.10 5.07 -7.48
C GLY A 182 11.37 6.41 -7.52
N LEU A 183 11.61 7.18 -8.59
CA LEU A 183 11.05 8.51 -8.82
C LEU A 183 9.58 8.59 -8.37
N LEU A 184 9.32 9.31 -7.28
CA LEU A 184 8.01 9.89 -7.04
C LEU A 184 7.81 10.93 -8.15
N ARG A 185 6.80 10.73 -8.99
CA ARG A 185 6.39 11.74 -9.96
C ARG A 185 5.80 12.90 -9.17
N ASN A 186 6.65 13.90 -8.90
CA ASN A 186 6.23 15.23 -8.47
C ASN A 186 5.22 15.78 -9.48
N ILE A 187 3.93 15.77 -9.13
CA ILE A 187 2.90 16.57 -9.80
C ILE A 187 2.37 17.57 -8.77
N LEU A 188 3.25 18.41 -8.25
CA LEU A 188 2.89 19.67 -7.61
C LEU A 188 3.90 20.74 -8.03
N ALA A 189 3.75 21.19 -9.27
CA ALA A 189 4.15 22.52 -9.68
C ALA A 189 2.95 23.13 -10.41
N CYS A 190 1.91 23.48 -9.65
CA CYS A 190 0.96 24.49 -10.11
C CYS A 190 1.55 25.85 -9.77
N ASP A 191 1.83 26.62 -10.81
CA ASP A 191 2.30 28.00 -10.79
C ASP A 191 1.56 28.86 -9.75
N GLU A 192 2.28 29.32 -8.73
CA GLU A 192 1.90 30.56 -8.05
C GLU A 192 2.34 31.73 -8.95
N LYS A 193 1.40 32.25 -9.73
CA LYS A 193 1.50 33.60 -10.26
C LYS A 193 1.55 34.56 -9.08
N GLU A 194 2.71 35.15 -8.82
CA GLU A 194 2.86 36.30 -7.94
C GLU A 194 2.00 37.46 -8.48
N ASN A 195 0.86 37.68 -7.83
CA ASN A 195 0.21 38.97 -7.80
C ASN A 195 1.00 39.86 -6.82
N GLN A 196 1.89 40.70 -7.33
CA GLN A 196 2.29 41.93 -6.63
C GLN A 196 1.62 43.13 -7.32
N ASN A 197 0.49 43.54 -6.75
CA ASN A 197 -0.08 44.86 -6.96
C ASN A 197 0.74 45.89 -6.16
N GLN A 198 1.00 47.02 -6.83
CA GLN A 198 1.01 48.39 -6.32
C GLN A 198 1.77 48.72 -5.03
N GLY A 199 2.81 49.53 -5.20
CA GLY A 199 3.32 50.45 -4.20
C GLY A 199 3.84 51.71 -4.87
N ASP A 200 2.94 52.65 -5.16
CA ASP A 200 3.31 54.06 -5.35
C ASP A 200 3.84 54.61 -4.02
N ARG A 201 5.06 55.16 -4.04
CA ARG A 201 5.48 56.42 -3.39
C ARG A 201 6.92 56.76 -3.70
#